data_AF-A0A1Y3TT32-F1
#
_entry.id   AF-A0A1Y3TT32-F1
#
_cell.length_a   1.000
_cell.length_b   1.000
_cell.length_c   1.000
_cell.angle_alpha   90.00
_cell.angle_beta   90.00
_cell.angle_gamma   90.00
#
_symmetry.space_group_name_H-M   'P 1'
#
loop_
_entity.id
_entity.type
_entity.pdbx_description
1 polymer ?
#
loop_
_entity_poly.entity_id
_entity_poly.type
_entity_poly.pdbx_seq_one_letter_code
_entity_poly.pdbx_strand_id
1 'polypeptide(L)'
;MDGANESWVLRFFGVQEAEVCRAASGLAGRYGLTQVESRSQGPETLLALTAPAPALHKAEGRLRRTFRAGLYGTGEQTLADCAARALVKRDRLLACGDKLALELLAPRLEGRDGVDRVFDFGAGSCEDPDAAARIEALALRRDKKGTAGPVARELDRLRATLKVTKADLAAGALSMEERTLVAVAGRKGSWFYLAGAGENPALWLLDILRRAAEGRRQSPEVCFVPRGKRPGPLWEAQAAPAESAAPGEDETPESSASTETSLPAPQAHRRRWPVRLAFVLGVVALAGLAAALRVTDGDLTALPSLVQSMMEGSQLPAHSGAALI
;
A
#
# COMPACT_ATOMS: atom_id res chain seq x y z
N MET A 1 28.20 31.67 17.35
CA MET A 1 28.61 31.28 15.98
C MET A 1 27.33 30.99 15.23
N ASP A 2 26.77 32.01 14.59
CA ASP A 2 25.59 31.83 13.74
C ASP A 2 26.09 31.18 12.45
N GLY A 3 26.00 29.85 12.41
CA GLY A 3 26.28 29.10 11.20
C GLY A 3 25.32 29.54 10.11
N ALA A 4 25.82 29.73 8.88
CA ALA A 4 24.98 30.04 7.74
C ALA A 4 23.86 29.00 7.61
N ASN A 5 22.65 29.45 7.28
CA ASN A 5 21.54 28.55 7.00
C ASN A 5 21.79 27.80 5.69
N GLU A 6 21.58 26.50 5.71
CA GLU A 6 21.59 25.63 4.54
C GLU A 6 20.17 25.18 4.24
N SER A 7 19.92 24.73 3.01
CA SER A 7 18.64 24.13 2.62
C SER A 7 18.83 22.70 2.14
N TRP A 8 18.12 21.75 2.76
CA TRP A 8 18.15 20.33 2.38
C TRP A 8 16.78 19.87 1.92
N VAL A 9 16.77 19.08 0.86
CA VAL A 9 15.56 18.41 0.35
C VAL A 9 15.54 16.97 0.83
N LEU A 10 14.45 16.58 1.47
CA LEU A 10 14.15 15.22 1.89
C LEU A 10 13.05 14.63 1.00
N ARG A 11 13.24 13.41 0.52
CA ARG A 11 12.32 12.78 -0.44
C ARG A 11 11.61 11.58 0.18
N PHE A 12 10.28 11.61 0.11
CA PHE A 12 9.39 10.60 0.66
C PHE A 12 8.58 9.95 -0.44
N PHE A 13 8.26 8.67 -0.27
CA PHE A 13 7.35 7.95 -1.17
C PHE A 13 6.33 7.14 -0.37
N GLY A 14 5.07 7.13 -0.82
CA GLY A 14 3.99 6.39 -0.16
C GLY A 14 3.73 6.85 1.28
N VAL A 15 3.91 8.15 1.53
CA VAL A 15 3.58 8.83 2.78
C VAL A 15 2.75 10.05 2.42
N GLN A 16 1.66 10.28 3.14
CA GLN A 16 0.77 11.42 2.89
C GLN A 16 1.48 12.74 3.23
N GLU A 17 1.38 13.73 2.34
CA GLU A 17 2.03 15.04 2.52
C GLU A 17 1.65 15.67 3.87
N ALA A 18 0.38 15.60 4.24
CA ALA A 18 -0.11 16.13 5.52
C ALA A 18 0.60 15.52 6.74
N GLU A 19 1.01 14.24 6.69
CA GLU A 19 1.78 13.61 7.76
C GLU A 19 3.22 14.13 7.80
N VAL A 20 3.84 14.31 6.63
CA VAL A 20 5.19 14.87 6.49
C VAL A 20 5.23 16.30 7.01
N CYS A 21 4.28 17.14 6.60
CA CYS A 21 4.18 18.54 7.05
C CYS A 21 3.94 18.62 8.54
N ARG A 22 3.01 17.83 9.09
CA ARG A 22 2.76 17.79 10.53
C ARG A 22 4.01 17.40 11.32
N ALA A 23 4.76 16.41 10.84
CA ALA A 23 6.02 16.02 11.46
C ALA A 23 7.05 17.15 11.38
N ALA A 24 7.20 17.78 10.22
CA ALA A 24 8.16 18.87 10.01
C ALA A 24 7.84 20.10 10.86
N SER A 25 6.58 20.54 10.94
CA SER A 25 6.16 21.67 11.79
C SER A 25 6.43 21.39 13.28
N GLY A 26 6.24 20.15 13.73
CA GLY A 26 6.58 19.74 15.10
C GLY A 26 8.09 19.78 15.39
N LEU A 27 8.93 19.76 14.36
CA LEU A 27 10.39 19.91 14.47
C LEU A 27 10.83 21.37 14.37
N ALA A 28 10.10 22.21 13.61
CA ALA A 28 10.44 23.61 13.38
C ALA A 28 10.63 24.37 14.71
N GLY A 29 9.67 24.27 15.63
CA GLY A 29 9.77 24.90 16.94
C GLY A 29 10.82 24.29 17.89
N ARG A 30 11.30 23.06 17.63
CA ARG A 30 12.27 22.36 18.50
C ARG A 30 13.72 22.53 18.06
N TYR A 31 13.95 22.68 16.76
CA TYR A 31 15.29 22.72 16.18
C TYR A 31 15.62 24.06 15.51
N GLY A 32 14.71 25.05 15.58
CA GLY A 32 14.93 26.36 14.99
C GLY A 32 15.00 26.30 13.46
N LEU A 33 14.10 25.52 12.85
CA LEU A 33 14.01 25.49 11.38
C LEU A 33 13.44 26.83 10.92
N THR A 34 14.17 27.51 10.03
CA THR A 34 13.79 28.85 9.57
C THR A 34 12.78 28.80 8.45
N GLN A 35 12.78 27.74 7.64
CA GLN A 35 11.82 27.53 6.56
C GLN A 35 11.52 26.05 6.40
N VAL A 36 10.25 25.74 6.15
CA VAL A 36 9.74 24.39 5.89
C VAL A 36 8.77 24.50 4.73
N GLU A 37 9.10 23.85 3.62
CA GLU A 37 8.24 23.80 2.43
C GLU A 37 8.04 22.36 1.99
N SER A 38 6.81 22.03 1.58
CA SER A 38 6.49 20.73 1.00
C SER A 38 5.92 20.89 -0.40
N ARG A 39 6.18 19.88 -1.22
CA ARG A 39 5.46 19.66 -2.48
C ARG A 39 5.20 18.18 -2.65
N SER A 40 4.00 17.83 -3.11
CA SER A 40 3.65 16.47 -3.49
C SER A 40 3.36 16.38 -4.99
N GLN A 41 3.73 15.24 -5.57
CA GLN A 41 3.33 14.84 -6.92
C GLN A 41 2.95 13.35 -6.87
N GLY A 42 1.66 13.08 -6.90
CA GLY A 42 1.13 11.74 -6.66
C GLY A 42 1.64 11.17 -5.32
N PRO A 43 2.25 9.97 -5.30
CA PRO A 43 2.74 9.34 -4.06
C PRO A 43 4.10 9.85 -3.58
N GLU A 44 4.78 10.74 -4.32
CA GLU A 44 6.06 11.32 -3.92
C GLU A 44 5.84 12.67 -3.22
N THR A 45 6.53 12.88 -2.10
CA THR A 45 6.55 14.16 -1.38
C THR A 45 7.98 14.61 -1.16
N LEU A 46 8.26 15.85 -1.52
CA LEU A 46 9.52 16.54 -1.26
C LEU A 46 9.31 17.52 -0.10
N LEU A 47 10.25 17.52 0.84
CA LEU A 47 10.26 18.43 1.99
C LEU A 47 11.59 19.19 1.99
N ALA A 48 11.54 20.49 1.75
CA ALA A 48 12.68 21.38 1.88
C ALA A 48 12.72 21.96 3.31
N LEU A 49 13.87 21.81 3.95
CA LEU A 49 14.13 22.35 5.29
C LEU A 49 15.31 23.31 5.21
N THR A 50 15.13 24.53 5.72
CA THR A 50 16.21 25.52 5.84
C THR A 50 16.51 25.76 7.31
N ALA A 51 17.77 25.58 7.70
CA ALA A 51 18.29 25.80 9.06
C ALA A 51 19.83 25.70 9.09
N PRO A 52 20.48 25.98 10.23
CA PRO A 52 21.90 25.63 10.39
C PRO A 52 22.12 24.11 10.30
N ALA A 53 23.22 23.66 9.70
CA ALA A 53 23.49 22.23 9.43
C ALA A 53 23.27 21.26 10.61
N PRO A 54 23.66 21.58 11.87
CA PRO A 54 23.39 20.69 13.01
C PRO A 54 21.89 20.49 13.29
N ALA A 55 21.05 21.50 13.02
CA ALA A 55 19.61 21.39 13.15
C ALA A 55 19.02 20.51 12.04
N LEU A 56 19.53 20.62 10.81
CA LEU A 56 19.12 19.79 9.68
C LEU A 56 19.44 18.31 9.92
N HIS A 57 20.64 17.96 10.38
CA HIS A 57 20.97 16.57 10.74
C HIS A 57 20.04 16.01 11.84
N LYS A 58 19.70 16.83 12.86
CA LYS A 58 18.76 16.43 13.91
C LYS A 58 17.36 16.20 13.36
N ALA A 59 16.89 17.10 12.49
CA ALA A 59 15.58 17.02 11.86
C ALA A 59 15.47 15.79 10.94
N GLU A 60 16.46 15.59 10.06
CA GLU A 60 16.55 14.42 9.19
C GLU A 60 16.56 13.13 10.04
N GLY A 61 17.40 13.05 11.07
CA GLY A 61 17.46 11.87 11.94
C GLY A 61 16.16 11.59 12.70
N ARG A 62 15.35 12.62 12.99
CA ARG A 62 13.99 12.46 13.53
C ARG A 62 13.02 11.96 12.46
N LEU A 63 12.97 12.61 11.31
CA LEU A 63 12.09 12.23 10.20
C LEU A 63 12.38 10.82 9.70
N ARG A 64 13.66 10.42 9.62
CA ARG A 64 14.08 9.06 9.25
C ARG A 64 13.63 8.00 10.26
N ARG A 65 13.47 8.36 11.54
CA ARG A 65 12.92 7.46 12.57
C ARG A 65 11.40 7.39 12.51
N THR A 66 10.72 8.49 12.19
CA THR A 66 9.27 8.53 12.01
C THR A 66 8.86 7.76 10.73
N PHE A 67 9.53 8.06 9.61
CA PHE A 67 9.21 7.53 8.28
C PHE A 67 10.27 6.54 7.79
N ARG A 68 10.58 5.50 8.57
CA ARG A 68 11.72 4.57 8.32
C ARG A 68 11.76 3.92 6.94
N ALA A 69 10.60 3.75 6.32
CA ALA A 69 10.49 3.19 4.97
C ALA A 69 10.08 4.24 3.93
N GLY A 70 9.39 5.31 4.36
CA GLY A 70 8.91 6.38 3.50
C GLY A 70 9.99 7.37 3.06
N LEU A 71 10.86 7.80 3.99
CA LEU A 71 12.01 8.66 3.66
C LEU A 71 13.07 7.83 2.94
N TYR A 72 13.14 7.96 1.62
CA TYR A 72 13.98 7.10 0.79
C TYR A 72 15.30 7.75 0.39
N GLY A 73 15.35 9.09 0.27
CA GLY A 73 16.51 9.81 -0.25
C GLY A 73 16.57 11.27 0.19
N THR A 74 17.68 11.92 -0.16
CA THR A 74 17.97 13.33 0.11
C THR A 74 18.58 14.01 -1.11
N GLY A 75 18.32 15.30 -1.31
CA GLY A 75 18.80 16.07 -2.45
C GLY A 75 18.36 15.43 -3.78
N GLU A 76 19.33 15.23 -4.67
CA GLU A 76 19.08 14.71 -6.02
C GLU A 76 18.91 13.17 -6.10
N GLN A 77 19.03 12.45 -4.98
CA GLN A 77 18.90 10.98 -4.98
C GLN A 77 17.52 10.55 -5.50
N THR A 78 17.48 9.77 -6.58
CA THR A 78 16.23 9.28 -7.14
C THR A 78 15.80 7.97 -6.49
N LEU A 79 14.50 7.64 -6.62
CA LEU A 79 13.97 6.37 -6.13
C LEU A 79 14.65 5.17 -6.81
N ALA A 80 14.99 5.32 -8.09
CA ALA A 80 15.73 4.33 -8.88
C ALA A 80 17.14 4.07 -8.30
N ASP A 81 17.88 5.12 -7.94
CA ASP A 81 19.21 4.96 -7.31
C ASP A 81 19.09 4.23 -5.97
N CYS A 82 18.03 4.54 -5.22
CA CYS A 82 17.77 3.91 -3.94
C CYS A 82 17.35 2.43 -4.08
N ALA A 83 16.56 2.09 -5.11
CA ALA A 83 16.18 0.72 -5.42
C ALA A 83 17.38 -0.11 -5.89
N ALA A 84 18.18 0.41 -6.83
CA ALA A 84 19.43 -0.19 -7.30
C ALA A 84 20.38 -0.47 -6.12
N ARG A 85 20.67 0.55 -5.31
CA ARG A 85 21.51 0.42 -4.12
C ARG A 85 20.97 -0.61 -3.13
N ALA A 86 19.64 -0.69 -2.96
CA ALA A 86 19.02 -1.66 -2.07
C ALA A 86 19.22 -3.10 -2.54
N LEU A 87 19.04 -3.36 -3.84
CA LEU A 87 19.27 -4.68 -4.44
C LEU A 87 20.73 -5.08 -4.31
N VAL A 88 21.64 -4.21 -4.76
CA VAL A 88 23.08 -4.46 -4.76
C VAL A 88 23.61 -4.66 -3.35
N LYS A 89 23.27 -3.77 -2.42
CA LYS A 89 23.74 -3.86 -1.02
C LYS A 89 23.25 -5.13 -0.31
N ARG A 90 22.10 -5.66 -0.73
CA ARG A 90 21.49 -6.86 -0.12
C ARG A 90 21.70 -8.11 -0.95
N ASP A 91 22.45 -8.00 -2.04
CA ASP A 91 22.72 -9.09 -2.99
C ASP A 91 21.43 -9.84 -3.36
N ARG A 92 20.45 -9.09 -3.86
CA ARG A 92 19.11 -9.61 -4.19
C ARG A 92 18.97 -9.75 -5.70
N LEU A 93 18.90 -10.98 -6.18
CA LEU A 93 18.64 -11.25 -7.59
C LEU A 93 17.20 -10.86 -7.93
N LEU A 94 17.05 -10.06 -8.98
CA LEU A 94 15.77 -9.61 -9.53
C LEU A 94 15.55 -10.25 -10.90
N ALA A 95 14.34 -10.74 -11.13
CA ALA A 95 13.86 -11.14 -12.45
C ALA A 95 12.56 -10.41 -12.80
N CYS A 96 12.29 -10.21 -14.09
CA CYS A 96 11.00 -9.69 -14.56
C CYS A 96 10.12 -10.85 -15.05
N GLY A 97 8.87 -10.89 -14.59
CA GLY A 97 7.90 -11.92 -14.97
C GLY A 97 7.27 -11.68 -16.34
N ASP A 98 7.24 -10.43 -16.77
CA ASP A 98 6.65 -9.98 -18.03
C ASP A 98 7.45 -8.78 -18.60
N LYS A 99 7.19 -8.47 -19.87
CA LYS A 99 7.87 -7.40 -20.60
C LYS A 99 7.50 -6.01 -20.08
N LEU A 100 6.27 -5.79 -19.61
CA LEU A 100 5.85 -4.48 -19.11
C LEU A 100 6.63 -4.11 -17.84
N ALA A 101 6.83 -5.05 -16.92
CA ALA A 101 7.68 -4.85 -15.74
C ALA A 101 9.12 -4.51 -16.15
N LEU A 102 9.65 -5.18 -17.18
CA LEU A 102 10.98 -4.89 -17.72
C LEU A 102 11.04 -3.48 -18.33
N GLU A 103 10.06 -3.06 -19.13
CA GLU A 103 9.97 -1.71 -19.70
C GLU A 103 9.89 -0.61 -18.62
N LEU A 104 9.18 -0.89 -17.51
CA LEU A 104 9.10 0.04 -16.39
C LEU A 104 10.44 0.17 -15.64
N LEU A 105 11.22 -0.92 -15.53
CA LEU A 105 12.42 -0.98 -14.70
C LEU A 105 13.73 -0.75 -15.45
N ALA A 106 13.94 -1.37 -16.61
CA ALA A 106 15.23 -1.39 -17.30
C ALA A 106 15.78 0.02 -17.57
N PRO A 107 15.04 0.97 -18.20
CA PRO A 107 15.56 2.31 -18.46
C PRO A 107 15.90 3.09 -17.18
N ARG A 108 15.33 2.67 -16.04
CA ARG A 108 15.53 3.30 -14.73
C ARG A 108 16.55 2.58 -13.88
N LEU A 109 17.06 1.42 -14.26
CA LEU A 109 18.05 0.68 -13.47
C LEU A 109 19.36 0.48 -14.22
N GLU A 110 19.31 0.51 -15.55
CA GLU A 110 20.47 0.42 -16.41
C GLU A 110 21.49 1.54 -16.11
N GLY A 111 22.78 1.18 -16.20
CA GLY A 111 23.90 2.09 -15.93
C GLY A 111 24.14 2.43 -14.46
N ARG A 112 23.33 1.93 -13.52
CA ARG A 112 23.56 2.16 -12.07
C ARG A 112 24.57 1.19 -11.49
N ASP A 113 25.39 1.70 -10.59
CA ASP A 113 26.52 0.97 -9.99
C ASP A 113 26.15 -0.41 -9.47
N GLY A 114 26.71 -1.44 -10.11
CA GLY A 114 26.64 -2.83 -9.70
C GLY A 114 25.29 -3.52 -9.91
N VAL A 115 24.33 -2.87 -10.57
CA VAL A 115 22.99 -3.44 -10.87
C VAL A 115 23.07 -4.64 -11.80
N ASP A 116 24.01 -4.62 -12.75
CA ASP A 116 24.34 -5.71 -13.67
C ASP A 116 24.59 -7.06 -12.97
N ARG A 117 25.03 -7.04 -11.72
CA ARG A 117 25.26 -8.26 -10.92
C ARG A 117 23.99 -8.85 -10.32
N VAL A 118 22.95 -8.04 -10.15
CA VAL A 118 21.70 -8.40 -9.45
C VAL A 118 20.48 -8.39 -10.35
N PHE A 119 20.57 -7.83 -11.55
CA PHE A 119 19.51 -7.77 -12.52
C PHE A 119 20.06 -7.98 -13.93
N ASP A 120 19.58 -9.02 -14.60
CA ASP A 120 20.00 -9.45 -15.93
C ASP A 120 19.19 -8.81 -17.07
N PHE A 121 18.38 -7.80 -16.73
CA PHE A 121 17.50 -7.09 -17.66
C PHE A 121 16.60 -8.02 -18.49
N GLY A 122 16.14 -9.12 -17.88
CA GLY A 122 15.17 -10.04 -18.46
C GLY A 122 15.77 -11.15 -19.32
N ALA A 123 17.10 -11.17 -19.51
CA ALA A 123 17.79 -12.15 -20.34
C ALA A 123 17.58 -13.59 -19.88
N GLY A 124 17.42 -13.85 -18.59
CA GLY A 124 17.09 -15.17 -18.03
C GLY A 124 15.62 -15.35 -17.67
N SER A 125 14.73 -14.43 -18.07
CA SER A 125 13.32 -14.44 -17.66
C SER A 125 12.32 -14.15 -18.79
N CYS A 126 11.92 -12.89 -18.98
CA CYS A 126 10.85 -12.50 -19.89
C CYS A 126 11.33 -12.25 -21.33
N GLU A 127 12.64 -12.04 -21.53
CA GLU A 127 13.24 -11.92 -22.87
C GLU A 127 13.75 -13.25 -23.41
N ASP A 128 14.02 -14.25 -22.56
CA ASP A 128 14.29 -15.62 -23.01
C ASP A 128 12.98 -16.35 -23.34
N PRO A 129 12.72 -16.72 -24.60
CA PRO A 129 11.51 -17.43 -25.00
C PRO A 129 11.30 -18.76 -24.24
N ASP A 130 12.36 -19.48 -23.93
CA ASP A 130 12.28 -20.78 -23.25
C ASP A 130 11.97 -20.60 -21.76
N ALA A 131 12.56 -19.60 -21.10
CA ALA A 131 12.19 -19.23 -19.74
C ALA A 131 10.74 -18.71 -19.68
N ALA A 132 10.36 -17.79 -20.57
CA ALA A 132 9.01 -17.24 -20.64
C ALA A 132 7.96 -18.34 -20.84
N ALA A 133 8.17 -19.27 -21.77
CA ALA A 133 7.27 -20.41 -22.00
C ALA A 133 7.14 -21.31 -20.75
N ARG A 134 8.25 -21.57 -20.06
CA ARG A 134 8.25 -22.34 -18.80
C ARG A 134 7.51 -21.61 -17.68
N ILE A 135 7.66 -20.29 -17.59
CA ILE A 135 6.96 -19.44 -16.60
C ILE A 135 5.45 -19.53 -16.85
N GLU A 136 4.99 -19.29 -18.08
CA GLU A 136 3.57 -19.36 -18.43
C GLU A 136 2.99 -20.76 -18.18
N ALA A 137 3.68 -21.82 -18.61
CA ALA A 137 3.23 -23.19 -18.39
C ALA A 137 3.08 -23.53 -16.90
N LEU A 138 3.99 -23.02 -16.04
CA LEU A 138 3.90 -23.20 -14.60
C LEU A 138 2.80 -22.35 -13.96
N ALA A 139 2.58 -21.13 -14.45
CA ALA A 139 1.50 -20.26 -13.99
C ALA A 139 0.13 -20.88 -14.29
N LEU A 140 -0.08 -21.36 -15.52
CA LEU A 140 -1.32 -22.03 -15.95
C LEU A 140 -1.65 -23.28 -15.13
N ARG A 141 -0.65 -24.08 -14.75
CA ARG A 141 -0.86 -25.25 -13.86
C ARG A 141 -1.44 -24.88 -12.48
N ARG A 142 -1.31 -23.61 -12.07
CA ARG A 142 -1.86 -23.10 -10.81
C ARG A 142 -3.29 -22.60 -10.96
N ASP A 143 -3.71 -22.25 -12.18
CA ASP A 143 -5.08 -21.93 -12.54
C ASP A 143 -5.81 -23.16 -13.12
N LYS A 144 -5.89 -24.24 -12.34
CA LYS A 144 -6.45 -25.52 -12.80
C LYS A 144 -7.88 -25.44 -13.33
N LYS A 145 -8.65 -24.42 -12.93
CA LYS A 145 -10.05 -24.23 -13.35
C LYS A 145 -10.21 -23.12 -14.39
N GLY A 146 -9.15 -22.41 -14.74
CA GLY A 146 -9.21 -21.23 -15.62
C GLY A 146 -9.97 -20.05 -15.01
N THR A 147 -10.30 -20.09 -13.72
CA THR A 147 -11.16 -19.11 -13.04
C THR A 147 -10.37 -18.06 -12.26
N ALA A 148 -9.03 -18.07 -12.32
CA ALA A 148 -8.26 -17.05 -11.64
C ALA A 148 -8.51 -15.69 -12.31
N GLY A 149 -8.80 -14.68 -11.49
CA GLY A 149 -8.86 -13.31 -11.97
C GLY A 149 -7.48 -12.78 -12.38
N PRO A 150 -7.44 -11.59 -13.01
CA PRO A 150 -6.22 -11.01 -13.55
C PRO A 150 -5.13 -10.82 -12.50
N VAL A 151 -5.47 -10.38 -11.28
CA VAL A 151 -4.49 -10.22 -10.18
C VAL A 151 -3.93 -11.59 -9.79
N ALA A 152 -4.80 -12.58 -9.56
CA ALA A 152 -4.38 -13.93 -9.21
C ALA A 152 -3.48 -14.58 -10.25
N ARG A 153 -3.74 -14.35 -11.54
CA ARG A 153 -2.92 -14.86 -12.65
C ARG A 153 -1.54 -14.22 -12.65
N GLU A 154 -1.46 -12.90 -12.52
CA GLU A 154 -0.17 -12.19 -12.47
C GLU A 154 0.66 -12.61 -11.25
N LEU A 155 0.03 -12.74 -10.07
CA LEU A 155 0.73 -13.23 -8.89
C LEU A 155 1.20 -14.70 -9.03
N ASP A 156 0.49 -15.53 -9.79
CA ASP A 156 0.94 -16.89 -10.09
C ASP A 156 2.07 -16.94 -11.12
N ARG A 157 2.07 -16.04 -12.11
CA ARG A 157 3.19 -15.80 -13.03
C ARG A 157 4.46 -15.45 -12.26
N LEU A 158 4.41 -14.47 -11.36
CA LEU A 158 5.58 -14.10 -10.56
C LEU A 158 6.11 -15.22 -9.66
N ARG A 159 5.22 -16.07 -9.14
CA ARG A 159 5.63 -17.28 -8.41
C ARG A 159 6.32 -18.29 -9.33
N ALA A 160 5.87 -18.41 -10.56
CA ALA A 160 6.51 -19.24 -11.57
C ALA A 160 7.88 -18.66 -11.97
N THR A 161 7.99 -17.34 -12.16
CA THR A 161 9.25 -16.63 -12.41
C THR A 161 10.29 -16.96 -11.35
N LEU A 162 9.97 -16.74 -10.05
CA LEU A 162 10.86 -17.10 -8.95
C LEU A 162 11.30 -18.57 -8.97
N LYS A 163 10.41 -19.48 -9.42
CA LYS A 163 10.72 -20.92 -9.50
C LYS A 163 11.67 -21.25 -10.65
N VAL A 164 11.52 -20.60 -11.79
CA VAL A 164 12.31 -20.81 -13.00
C VAL A 164 13.68 -20.15 -12.86
N THR A 165 13.71 -18.86 -12.52
CA THR A 165 14.92 -18.05 -12.49
C THR A 165 15.75 -18.21 -11.23
N LYS A 166 15.15 -18.74 -10.15
CA LYS A 166 15.75 -18.80 -8.80
C LYS A 166 16.10 -17.43 -8.22
N ALA A 167 15.57 -16.35 -8.78
CA ALA A 167 15.73 -15.00 -8.25
C ALA A 167 15.14 -14.87 -6.84
N ASP A 168 15.63 -13.91 -6.06
CA ASP A 168 15.08 -13.58 -4.74
C ASP A 168 13.75 -12.83 -4.84
N LEU A 169 13.66 -11.97 -5.84
CA LEU A 169 12.53 -11.11 -6.14
C LEU A 169 12.14 -11.24 -7.62
N ALA A 170 10.84 -11.21 -7.89
CA ALA A 170 10.29 -11.14 -9.24
C ALA A 170 9.37 -9.94 -9.35
N ALA A 171 9.64 -9.05 -10.29
CA ALA A 171 8.79 -7.91 -10.61
C ALA A 171 7.79 -8.27 -11.72
N GLY A 172 6.58 -7.77 -11.61
CA GLY A 172 5.52 -7.95 -12.60
C GLY A 172 4.68 -6.71 -12.78
N ALA A 173 4.06 -6.60 -13.95
CA ALA A 173 3.12 -5.56 -14.27
C ALA A 173 2.03 -6.06 -15.22
N LEU A 174 0.84 -5.50 -15.08
CA LEU A 174 -0.28 -5.77 -15.97
C LEU A 174 -0.99 -4.46 -16.28
N SER A 175 -0.99 -4.07 -17.55
CA SER A 175 -1.72 -2.89 -18.03
C SER A 175 -3.20 -3.22 -18.18
N MET A 176 -4.03 -2.26 -17.78
CA MET A 176 -5.49 -2.30 -17.81
C MET A 176 -6.00 -0.97 -18.38
N GLU A 177 -7.29 -0.87 -18.69
CA GLU A 177 -7.85 0.32 -19.35
C GLU A 177 -7.60 1.61 -18.56
N GLU A 178 -7.88 1.62 -17.26
CA GLU A 178 -7.72 2.82 -16.41
C GLU A 178 -6.61 2.69 -15.36
N ARG A 179 -5.98 1.52 -15.29
CA ARG A 179 -5.07 1.18 -14.20
C ARG A 179 -3.89 0.35 -14.69
N THR A 180 -2.81 0.36 -13.92
CA THR A 180 -1.69 -0.55 -14.10
C THR A 180 -1.44 -1.27 -12.79
N LEU A 181 -1.58 -2.60 -12.79
CA LEU A 181 -1.12 -3.40 -11.67
C LEU A 181 0.40 -3.46 -11.72
N VAL A 182 1.04 -3.21 -10.57
CA VAL A 182 2.47 -3.47 -10.36
C VAL A 182 2.64 -4.37 -9.16
N ALA A 183 3.53 -5.35 -9.27
CA ALA A 183 3.72 -6.35 -8.24
C ALA A 183 5.19 -6.76 -8.08
N VAL A 184 5.55 -7.14 -6.86
CA VAL A 184 6.82 -7.79 -6.55
C VAL A 184 6.54 -9.03 -5.72
N ALA A 185 6.94 -10.18 -6.22
CA ALA A 185 6.91 -11.43 -5.47
C ALA A 185 8.27 -11.71 -4.83
N GLY A 186 8.23 -12.30 -3.63
CA GLY A 186 9.40 -12.91 -3.00
C GLY A 186 9.03 -14.22 -2.32
N ARG A 187 9.96 -14.78 -1.55
CA ARG A 187 9.78 -16.09 -0.89
C ARG A 187 8.50 -16.20 -0.04
N LYS A 188 8.10 -15.12 0.64
CA LYS A 188 7.00 -15.10 1.63
C LYS A 188 5.62 -14.84 1.01
N GLY A 189 5.55 -14.28 -0.18
CA GLY A 189 4.32 -13.81 -0.79
C GLY A 189 4.59 -12.72 -1.81
N SER A 190 3.53 -12.05 -2.22
CA SER A 190 3.59 -11.00 -3.24
C SER A 190 3.00 -9.71 -2.69
N TRP A 191 3.69 -8.61 -2.97
CA TRP A 191 3.18 -7.27 -2.78
C TRP A 191 2.68 -6.74 -4.11
N PHE A 192 1.58 -6.00 -4.10
CA PHE A 192 1.08 -5.38 -5.32
C PHE A 192 0.29 -4.11 -5.05
N TYR A 193 0.16 -3.29 -6.08
CA TYR A 193 -0.58 -2.04 -6.09
C TYR A 193 -1.27 -1.87 -7.44
N LEU A 194 -2.43 -1.20 -7.45
CA LEU A 194 -3.16 -0.84 -8.67
C LEU A 194 -3.01 0.67 -8.88
N ALA A 195 -2.05 1.05 -9.73
CA ALA A 195 -1.79 2.45 -10.05
C ALA A 195 -2.91 3.01 -10.95
N GLY A 196 -3.47 4.16 -10.60
CA GLY A 196 -4.50 4.85 -11.38
C GLY A 196 -3.96 5.63 -12.58
N ALA A 197 -4.86 6.13 -13.43
CA ALA A 197 -4.55 6.81 -14.70
C ALA A 197 -3.66 8.07 -14.61
N GLY A 198 -3.45 8.65 -13.42
CA GLY A 198 -2.55 9.80 -13.21
C GLY A 198 -1.26 9.46 -12.45
N GLU A 199 -1.07 8.19 -12.08
CA GLU A 199 0.08 7.77 -11.29
C GLU A 199 1.18 7.18 -12.17
N ASN A 200 2.42 7.23 -11.68
CA ASN A 200 3.54 6.60 -12.35
C ASN A 200 3.76 5.18 -11.82
N PRO A 201 3.36 4.11 -12.56
CA PRO A 201 3.50 2.74 -12.09
C PRO A 201 4.97 2.34 -11.86
N ALA A 202 5.92 2.93 -12.60
CA ALA A 202 7.34 2.62 -12.41
C ALA A 202 7.84 3.07 -11.03
N LEU A 203 7.37 4.20 -10.50
CA LEU A 203 7.76 4.66 -9.17
C LEU A 203 7.19 3.73 -8.08
N TRP A 204 5.93 3.31 -8.22
CA TRP A 204 5.34 2.32 -7.32
C TRP A 204 6.12 1.00 -7.34
N LEU A 205 6.46 0.48 -8.52
CA LEU A 205 7.23 -0.74 -8.66
C LEU A 205 8.63 -0.61 -8.03
N LEU A 206 9.32 0.51 -8.24
CA LEU A 206 10.63 0.79 -7.65
C LEU A 206 10.56 0.90 -6.12
N ASP A 207 9.54 1.54 -5.55
CA ASP A 207 9.40 1.64 -4.09
C ASP A 207 9.11 0.28 -3.46
N ILE A 208 8.20 -0.50 -4.05
CA ILE A 208 7.87 -1.85 -3.59
C ILE A 208 9.13 -2.72 -3.61
N LEU A 209 9.88 -2.67 -4.71
CA LEU A 209 11.13 -3.40 -4.92
C LEU A 209 12.19 -3.01 -3.90
N ARG A 210 12.45 -1.69 -3.74
CA ARG A 210 13.40 -1.14 -2.77
C ARG A 210 13.10 -1.65 -1.36
N ARG A 211 11.85 -1.49 -0.91
CA ARG A 211 11.44 -1.91 0.44
C ARG A 211 11.49 -3.42 0.61
N ALA A 212 11.14 -4.19 -0.42
CA ALA A 212 11.23 -5.65 -0.42
C ALA A 212 12.69 -6.13 -0.29
N ALA A 213 13.61 -5.54 -1.07
CA ALA A 213 15.04 -5.83 -1.00
C ALA A 213 15.62 -5.49 0.39
N GLU A 214 15.23 -4.35 0.95
CA GLU A 214 15.66 -3.94 2.29
C GLU A 214 14.98 -4.72 3.44
N GLY A 215 13.91 -5.47 3.16
CA GLY A 215 13.10 -6.15 4.18
C GLY A 215 12.28 -5.19 5.05
N ARG A 216 11.89 -4.03 4.52
CA ARG A 216 11.09 -3.02 5.21
C ARG A 216 9.59 -3.26 5.02
N ARG A 217 8.78 -2.62 5.86
CA ARG A 217 7.32 -2.57 5.66
C ARG A 217 7.01 -1.75 4.40
N GLN A 218 6.10 -2.26 3.58
CA GLN A 218 5.59 -1.57 2.41
C GLN A 218 4.73 -0.35 2.80
N SER A 219 4.44 0.51 1.82
CA SER A 219 3.44 1.57 1.97
C SER A 219 2.09 0.99 2.43
N PRO A 220 1.30 1.70 3.26
CA PRO A 220 -0.04 1.25 3.68
C PRO A 220 -0.98 0.90 2.52
N GLU A 221 -0.77 1.51 1.36
CA GLU A 221 -1.58 1.30 0.16
C GLU A 221 -1.23 0.01 -0.60
N VAL A 222 -0.04 -0.55 -0.35
CA VAL A 222 0.44 -1.76 -1.02
C VAL A 222 -0.16 -2.99 -0.36
N CYS A 223 -0.87 -3.78 -1.15
CA CYS A 223 -1.49 -5.02 -0.70
C CYS A 223 -0.46 -6.14 -0.58
N PHE A 224 -0.66 -7.07 0.37
CA PHE A 224 0.18 -8.26 0.52
C PHE A 224 -0.66 -9.54 0.44
N VAL A 225 -0.24 -10.46 -0.42
CA VAL A 225 -0.83 -11.80 -0.56
C VAL A 225 0.21 -12.83 -0.11
N PRO A 226 -0.02 -13.52 1.03
CA PRO A 226 0.88 -14.57 1.48
C PRO A 226 1.03 -15.67 0.43
N ARG A 227 2.21 -16.31 0.40
CA ARG A 227 2.45 -17.43 -0.51
C ARG A 227 1.40 -18.53 -0.33
N GLY A 228 0.81 -18.98 -1.43
CA GLY A 228 -0.23 -20.00 -1.44
C GLY A 228 -1.64 -19.48 -1.14
N LYS A 229 -1.81 -18.18 -0.88
CA LYS A 229 -3.11 -17.51 -0.80
C LYS A 229 -3.46 -16.83 -2.11
N ARG A 230 -4.75 -16.52 -2.26
CA ARG A 230 -5.33 -15.76 -3.37
C ARG A 230 -5.59 -14.31 -2.93
N PRO A 231 -5.52 -13.33 -3.85
CA PRO A 231 -6.01 -11.98 -3.58
C PRO A 231 -7.52 -12.01 -3.26
N GLY A 232 -7.99 -10.98 -2.56
CA GLY A 232 -9.41 -10.84 -2.23
C GLY A 232 -10.26 -10.48 -3.45
N PRO A 233 -11.56 -10.81 -3.45
CA PRO A 233 -12.45 -10.58 -4.60
C PRO A 233 -12.56 -9.11 -4.99
N LEU A 234 -12.40 -8.18 -4.03
CA LEU A 234 -12.42 -6.75 -4.28
C LEU A 234 -11.27 -6.29 -5.19
N TRP A 235 -10.10 -6.94 -5.10
CA TRP A 235 -8.93 -6.61 -5.90
C TRP A 235 -9.04 -7.19 -7.29
N GLU A 236 -9.67 -8.36 -7.42
CA GLU A 236 -10.00 -8.94 -8.72
C GLU A 236 -11.07 -8.13 -9.44
N ALA A 237 -12.09 -7.65 -8.73
CA ALA A 237 -13.14 -6.81 -9.31
C ALA A 237 -12.60 -5.47 -9.82
N GLN A 238 -11.69 -4.83 -9.08
CA GLN A 238 -11.02 -3.60 -9.54
C GLN A 238 -10.04 -3.81 -10.70
N ALA A 239 -9.67 -5.06 -10.94
CA ALA A 239 -8.84 -5.48 -12.06
C ALA A 239 -9.68 -6.17 -13.15
N ALA A 240 -10.99 -6.30 -13.00
CA ALA A 240 -11.82 -6.86 -14.05
C ALA A 240 -12.04 -5.81 -15.14
N PRO A 241 -12.07 -6.19 -16.43
CA PRO A 241 -12.53 -5.30 -17.49
C PRO A 241 -13.92 -4.74 -17.18
N ALA A 242 -14.19 -3.49 -17.55
CA ALA A 242 -15.44 -2.79 -17.22
C ALA A 242 -16.70 -3.55 -17.69
N GLU A 243 -16.61 -4.31 -18.77
CA GLU A 243 -17.71 -5.14 -19.29
C GLU A 243 -18.12 -6.30 -18.37
N SER A 244 -17.28 -6.69 -17.40
CA SER A 244 -17.61 -7.78 -16.46
C SER A 244 -18.42 -7.31 -15.24
N ALA A 245 -18.75 -6.02 -15.12
CA ALA A 245 -19.39 -5.42 -13.96
C ALA A 245 -20.91 -5.18 -14.09
N ALA A 246 -21.53 -5.53 -15.23
CA ALA A 246 -22.98 -5.46 -15.39
C ALA A 246 -23.66 -6.80 -15.06
N PRO A 247 -24.66 -6.85 -14.16
CA PRO A 247 -25.72 -7.84 -14.30
C PRO A 247 -26.45 -7.49 -15.60
N GLY A 248 -26.37 -8.35 -16.61
CA GLY A 248 -27.10 -8.16 -17.86
C GLY A 248 -28.61 -8.18 -17.59
N GLU A 249 -29.21 -7.00 -17.55
CA GLU A 249 -30.61 -6.78 -17.87
C GLU A 249 -30.64 -6.37 -19.35
N ASP A 250 -31.15 -7.25 -20.21
CA ASP A 250 -32.07 -6.85 -21.28
C ASP A 250 -32.74 -8.10 -21.89
N GLU A 251 -34.08 -8.04 -21.87
CA GLU A 251 -35.05 -9.02 -22.35
C GLU A 251 -35.21 -8.98 -23.88
N THR A 252 -35.71 -10.07 -24.49
CA THR A 252 -36.91 -10.08 -25.38
C THR A 252 -37.30 -11.52 -25.81
N PRO A 253 -38.55 -11.79 -26.26
CA PRO A 253 -39.41 -12.79 -25.62
C PRO A 253 -39.92 -13.92 -26.54
N GLU A 254 -40.85 -14.73 -25.99
CA GLU A 254 -41.72 -15.78 -26.59
C GLU A 254 -41.18 -17.22 -26.63
N SER A 255 -41.92 -18.29 -26.29
CA SER A 255 -43.15 -18.51 -25.52
C SER A 255 -43.35 -20.05 -25.43
N SER A 256 -43.87 -20.52 -24.29
CA SER A 256 -44.67 -21.75 -24.07
C SER A 256 -44.01 -23.14 -24.04
N ALA A 257 -43.86 -23.70 -22.83
CA ALA A 257 -44.79 -24.74 -22.33
C ALA A 257 -44.49 -25.15 -20.85
N SER A 258 -45.45 -24.80 -20.01
CA SER A 258 -45.93 -25.28 -18.69
C SER A 258 -45.21 -26.37 -17.87
N THR A 259 -44.94 -25.97 -16.63
CA THR A 259 -45.36 -26.58 -15.34
C THR A 259 -44.85 -27.97 -14.94
N GLU A 260 -43.97 -28.01 -13.93
CA GLU A 260 -44.36 -28.61 -12.64
C GLU A 260 -43.54 -28.06 -11.46
N THR A 261 -44.30 -27.61 -10.46
CA THR A 261 -43.88 -27.03 -9.20
C THR A 261 -43.34 -28.10 -8.27
N SER A 262 -42.09 -27.97 -7.84
CA SER A 262 -41.62 -28.60 -6.60
C SER A 262 -40.71 -27.64 -5.84
N LEU A 263 -41.27 -27.01 -4.80
CA LEU A 263 -40.52 -26.27 -3.79
C LEU A 263 -39.57 -27.20 -3.01
N PRO A 264 -38.32 -26.79 -2.76
CA PRO A 264 -37.63 -27.12 -1.53
C PRO A 264 -37.58 -25.89 -0.60
N ALA A 265 -37.83 -26.17 0.68
CA ALA A 265 -38.04 -25.24 1.79
C ALA A 265 -36.95 -24.17 2.01
N PRO A 266 -37.29 -23.01 2.63
CA PRO A 266 -36.32 -21.98 2.97
C PRO A 266 -35.36 -22.49 4.04
N GLN A 267 -34.10 -22.73 3.68
CA GLN A 267 -33.05 -22.97 4.66
C GLN A 267 -32.71 -21.66 5.34
N ALA A 268 -33.23 -21.50 6.55
CA ALA A 268 -32.90 -20.43 7.48
C ALA A 268 -31.39 -20.42 7.76
N HIS A 269 -30.66 -19.56 7.03
CA HIS A 269 -29.26 -19.31 7.32
C HIS A 269 -29.17 -18.53 8.64
N ARG A 270 -28.83 -19.26 9.72
CA ARG A 270 -28.61 -18.70 11.06
C ARG A 270 -27.58 -17.58 10.99
N ARG A 271 -28.13 -16.37 10.99
CA ARG A 271 -27.49 -15.06 11.08
C ARG A 271 -26.41 -15.11 12.17
N ARG A 272 -25.13 -15.25 11.79
CA ARG A 272 -23.95 -15.13 12.70
C ARG A 272 -23.62 -13.67 13.05
N TRP A 273 -24.62 -12.80 13.00
CA TRP A 273 -24.51 -11.38 13.33
C TRP A 273 -24.66 -11.05 14.84
N PRO A 274 -25.36 -11.83 15.70
CA PRO A 274 -25.55 -11.42 17.09
C PRO A 274 -24.31 -11.69 17.95
N VAL A 275 -23.40 -12.61 17.58
CA VAL A 275 -22.23 -12.94 18.41
C VAL A 275 -21.13 -11.86 18.31
N ARG A 276 -20.92 -11.30 17.12
CA ARG A 276 -19.92 -10.22 16.92
C ARG A 276 -20.40 -8.90 17.51
N LEU A 277 -21.69 -8.60 17.38
CA LEU A 277 -22.28 -7.41 18.01
C LEU A 277 -22.33 -7.55 19.54
N ALA A 278 -22.69 -8.71 20.08
CA ALA A 278 -22.65 -8.97 21.52
C ALA A 278 -21.22 -8.92 22.08
N PHE A 279 -20.23 -9.39 21.34
CA PHE A 279 -18.82 -9.29 21.73
C PHE A 279 -18.33 -7.84 21.75
N VAL A 280 -18.66 -7.05 20.72
CA VAL A 280 -18.29 -5.62 20.68
C VAL A 280 -19.00 -4.85 21.79
N LEU A 281 -20.30 -5.08 22.02
CA LEU A 281 -21.03 -4.45 23.13
C LEU A 281 -20.47 -4.87 24.50
N GLY A 282 -20.07 -6.14 24.66
CA GLY A 282 -19.43 -6.63 25.89
C GLY A 282 -18.08 -5.97 26.16
N VAL A 283 -17.24 -5.80 25.13
CA VAL A 283 -15.95 -5.10 25.25
C VAL A 283 -16.14 -3.61 25.55
N VAL A 284 -17.13 -2.96 24.93
CA VAL A 284 -17.45 -1.55 25.19
C VAL A 284 -17.99 -1.37 26.62
N ALA A 285 -18.84 -2.27 27.10
CA ALA A 285 -19.34 -2.26 28.47
C ALA A 285 -18.21 -2.48 29.51
N LEU A 286 -17.30 -3.41 29.25
CA LEU A 286 -16.13 -3.66 30.10
C LEU A 286 -15.15 -2.48 30.13
N ALA A 287 -14.93 -1.82 28.99
CA ALA A 287 -14.10 -0.63 28.91
C ALA A 287 -14.74 0.56 29.65
N GLY A 288 -16.06 0.73 29.54
CA GLY A 288 -16.81 1.74 30.29
C GLY A 288 -16.77 1.50 31.80
N LEU A 289 -16.93 0.24 32.25
CA LEU A 289 -16.87 -0.13 33.66
C LEU A 289 -15.46 0.08 34.24
N ALA A 290 -14.40 -0.26 33.48
CA ALA A 290 -13.02 -0.04 33.89
C ALA A 290 -12.65 1.46 33.96
N ALA A 291 -13.18 2.28 33.05
CA ALA A 291 -13.01 3.73 33.10
C ALA A 291 -13.76 4.35 34.28
N ALA A 292 -14.99 3.90 34.55
CA ALA A 292 -15.78 4.36 35.69
C ALA A 292 -15.07 4.03 37.03
N LEU A 293 -14.58 2.80 37.20
CA LEU A 293 -13.87 2.39 38.42
C LEU A 293 -12.53 3.11 38.62
N ARG A 294 -11.87 3.57 37.54
CA ARG A 294 -10.65 4.37 37.63
C ARG A 294 -10.89 5.86 37.92
N VAL A 295 -12.08 6.36 37.61
CA VAL A 295 -12.46 7.75 37.89
C VAL A 295 -13.08 7.90 39.28
N THR A 296 -13.67 6.84 39.84
CA THR A 296 -14.36 6.89 41.14
C THR A 296 -13.57 6.30 42.32
N ASP A 297 -12.30 5.91 42.13
CA ASP A 297 -11.42 5.30 43.15
C ASP A 297 -12.08 4.14 43.96
N GLY A 298 -13.07 3.47 43.36
CA GLY A 298 -13.82 2.37 43.96
C GLY A 298 -15.04 2.73 44.81
N ASP A 299 -15.46 4.00 44.92
CA ASP A 299 -16.67 4.37 45.66
C ASP A 299 -17.87 4.61 44.71
N LEU A 300 -18.81 3.66 44.69
CA LEU A 300 -19.96 3.63 43.79
C LEU A 300 -21.18 4.43 44.29
N THR A 301 -21.04 5.22 45.35
CA THR A 301 -22.15 5.98 45.95
C THR A 301 -22.35 7.38 45.37
N ALA A 302 -21.39 7.92 44.59
CA ALA A 302 -21.41 9.32 44.11
C ALA A 302 -21.95 9.52 42.68
N LEU A 303 -22.43 8.47 42.01
CA LEU A 303 -22.96 8.54 40.63
C LEU A 303 -24.19 9.45 40.40
N PRO A 304 -25.14 9.66 41.33
CA PRO A 304 -26.33 10.46 41.03
C PRO A 304 -26.07 11.98 40.96
N SER A 305 -25.04 12.52 41.64
CA SER A 305 -24.75 13.96 41.65
C SER A 305 -23.98 14.44 40.41
N LEU A 306 -23.18 13.56 39.80
CA LEU A 306 -22.32 13.91 38.66
C LEU A 306 -23.13 14.04 37.36
N VAL A 307 -24.20 13.26 37.22
CA VAL A 307 -25.13 13.33 36.07
C VAL A 307 -25.97 14.60 36.09
N GLN A 308 -26.32 15.13 37.28
CA GLN A 308 -27.02 16.41 37.38
C GLN A 308 -26.14 17.59 36.94
N SER A 309 -24.85 17.59 37.31
CA SER A 309 -23.94 18.68 36.92
C SER A 309 -23.64 18.74 35.42
N MET A 310 -23.74 17.61 34.72
CA MET A 310 -23.53 17.56 33.26
C MET A 310 -24.78 17.96 32.45
N MET A 311 -25.97 17.88 33.05
CA MET A 311 -27.22 18.25 32.40
C MET A 311 -27.51 19.75 32.45
N GLU A 312 -26.87 20.49 33.36
CA GLU A 312 -27.02 21.95 33.50
C GLU A 312 -26.03 22.77 32.64
N GLY A 313 -25.04 22.12 32.02
CA GLY A 313 -23.92 22.77 31.35
C GLY A 313 -24.04 23.01 29.83
N SER A 314 -25.23 22.92 29.24
CA SER A 314 -25.40 23.12 27.79
C SER A 314 -25.82 24.56 27.45
N GLN A 315 -24.85 25.43 27.16
CA GLN A 315 -25.07 26.59 26.28
C GLN A 315 -23.97 26.68 25.21
N LEU A 316 -24.38 26.47 23.96
CA LEU A 316 -23.65 26.80 22.72
C LEU A 316 -23.81 28.30 22.41
N PRO A 317 -22.82 28.92 21.73
CA PRO A 317 -23.03 29.34 20.34
C PRO A 317 -21.80 29.02 19.47
N ALA A 318 -21.90 28.52 18.23
CA ALA A 318 -22.42 29.08 16.98
C ALA A 318 -21.42 30.00 16.23
N HIS A 319 -21.06 29.57 15.01
CA HIS A 319 -20.73 30.33 13.77
C HIS A 319 -19.34 30.15 13.13
N SER A 320 -19.42 29.69 11.87
CA SER A 320 -18.69 30.10 10.65
C SER A 320 -17.20 29.84 10.44
N GLY A 321 -16.93 29.41 9.21
CA GLY A 321 -15.63 29.00 8.70
C GLY A 321 -14.70 30.15 8.36
N ALA A 322 -13.43 29.78 8.27
CA ALA A 322 -12.36 30.65 7.81
C ALA A 322 -11.61 29.97 6.67
N ALA A 323 -11.47 30.70 5.57
CA ALA A 323 -10.32 30.63 4.68
C ALA A 323 -9.16 31.44 5.30
N LEU A 324 -7.92 31.19 4.90
CA LEU A 324 -6.84 32.16 5.10
C LEU A 324 -5.83 32.16 3.95
N ILE A 325 -5.34 33.40 3.75
CA ILE A 325 -4.41 33.98 2.80
C ILE A 325 -2.97 33.58 3.16
#